data_AF-A0ABD4KEZ5-F1
#
_entry.id   AF-A0ABD4KEZ5-F1
#
_cell.length_a   1.000
_cell.length_b   1.000
_cell.length_c   1.000
_cell.angle_alpha   90.00
_cell.angle_beta   90.00
_cell.angle_gamma   90.00
#
_symmetry.space_group_name_H-M   'P 1'
#
loop_
_entity.id
_entity.type
_entity.pdbx_description
1 polymer ?
#
loop_
_entity_poly.entity_id
_entity_poly.type
_entity_poly.pdbx_seq_one_letter_code
_entity_poly.pdbx_strand_id
1 'polypeptide(L)'
;MNEPARFYEISEPVYGAIMVMRNYSQSTNKFIGSGHISFVYGLTTSGNIAALGGNQGGIDFGNGTIKISEYPTTNKSAKFDNKYKKFYHFYLPEGYADKVADLNVINIDDENAKVFGIGLKSGENEGGGL
;
A
#
# COMPACT_ATOMS: atom_id res chain seq x y z
N MET A 1 -18.65 12.69 24.82
CA MET A 1 -17.22 12.39 25.07
C MET A 1 -16.63 11.97 23.74
N ASN A 2 -15.54 12.59 23.29
CA ASN A 2 -14.82 12.10 22.12
C ASN A 2 -13.98 10.91 22.58
N GLU A 3 -14.19 9.75 21.96
CA GLU A 3 -13.30 8.62 22.20
C GLU A 3 -11.88 8.96 21.72
N PRO A 4 -10.83 8.56 22.46
CA PRO A 4 -9.46 8.72 21.99
C PRO A 4 -9.24 7.95 20.69
N ALA A 5 -8.37 8.46 19.82
CA ALA A 5 -8.03 7.80 18.57
C ALA A 5 -7.40 6.43 18.87
N ARG A 6 -7.99 5.36 18.33
CA ARG A 6 -7.51 3.98 18.53
C ARG A 6 -6.39 3.58 17.57
N PHE A 7 -5.80 4.56 16.89
CA PHE A 7 -4.67 4.41 15.97
C PHE A 7 -3.65 5.52 16.22
N TYR A 8 -2.37 5.19 16.09
CA TYR A 8 -1.27 6.15 16.22
C TYR A 8 -0.30 6.03 15.05
N GLU A 9 0.35 7.14 14.72
CA GLU A 9 1.37 7.20 13.68
C GLU A 9 2.67 6.53 14.15
N ILE A 10 3.33 5.82 13.24
CA ILE A 10 4.68 5.28 13.44
C ILE A 10 5.62 5.77 12.33
N SER A 11 6.90 5.94 12.68
CA SER A 11 7.93 6.41 11.74
C SER A 11 8.48 5.28 10.86
N GLU A 12 8.56 4.07 11.39
CA GLU A 12 9.09 2.89 10.69
C GLU A 12 7.97 1.91 10.34
N PRO A 13 8.05 1.23 9.19
CA PRO A 13 7.04 0.26 8.79
C PRO A 13 7.12 -0.99 9.68
N VAL A 14 5.96 -1.49 10.07
CA VAL A 14 5.80 -2.73 10.85
C VAL A 14 4.80 -3.61 10.13
N TYR A 15 4.94 -4.93 10.23
CA TYR A 15 3.99 -5.86 9.63
C TYR A 15 2.55 -5.54 10.06
N GLY A 16 1.62 -5.51 9.11
CA GLY A 16 0.21 -5.20 9.35
C GLY A 16 -0.09 -3.70 9.56
N ALA A 17 0.91 -2.82 9.61
CA ALA A 17 0.67 -1.38 9.68
C ALA A 17 -0.09 -0.89 8.45
N ILE A 18 -0.99 0.07 8.64
CA ILE A 18 -1.66 0.76 7.56
C ILE A 18 -0.67 1.74 6.94
N MET A 19 -0.33 1.54 5.67
CA MET A 19 0.42 2.50 4.87
C MET A 19 -0.55 3.42 4.13
N VAL A 20 -0.35 4.72 4.27
CA VAL A 20 -1.15 5.74 3.59
C VAL A 20 -0.32 6.39 2.48
N MET A 21 -0.87 6.34 1.27
CA MET A 21 -0.36 7.04 0.10
C MET A 21 -1.31 8.17 -0.27
N ARG A 22 -0.77 9.35 -0.62
CA ARG A 22 -1.54 10.49 -1.12
C ARG A 22 -1.30 10.71 -2.60
N ASN A 23 -2.35 11.08 -3.32
CA ASN A 23 -2.25 11.47 -4.73
C ASN A 23 -1.97 12.96 -4.83
N TYR A 24 -1.08 13.30 -5.76
CA TYR A 24 -0.69 14.68 -6.07
C TYR A 24 -0.86 14.94 -7.56
N SER A 25 -1.23 16.16 -7.91
CA SER A 25 -1.25 16.64 -9.29
C SER A 25 0.17 16.74 -9.82
N GLN A 26 0.42 16.24 -11.04
CA GLN A 26 1.74 16.37 -11.68
C GLN A 26 2.08 17.81 -12.03
N SER A 27 1.11 18.59 -12.50
CA SER A 27 1.31 19.97 -12.93
C SER A 27 1.53 20.93 -11.77
N THR A 28 0.79 20.75 -10.67
CA THR A 28 0.82 21.70 -9.53
C THR A 28 1.61 21.18 -8.33
N ASN A 29 1.95 19.90 -8.30
CA ASN A 29 2.62 19.24 -7.18
C ASN A 29 1.84 19.34 -5.84
N LYS A 30 0.52 19.59 -5.89
CA LYS A 30 -0.36 19.69 -4.72
C LYS A 30 -1.15 18.42 -4.47
N PHE A 31 -1.46 18.15 -3.21
CA PHE A 31 -2.38 17.09 -2.80
C PHE A 31 -3.78 17.35 -3.38
N ILE A 32 -4.41 16.32 -3.93
CA ILE A 32 -5.68 16.45 -4.67
C ILE A 32 -6.87 15.80 -3.95
N GLY A 33 -6.78 15.57 -2.63
CA GLY A 33 -7.91 15.05 -1.86
C GLY A 33 -8.19 13.55 -2.01
N SER A 34 -7.32 12.80 -2.71
CA SER A 34 -7.45 11.35 -2.88
C SER A 34 -6.15 10.63 -2.56
N GLY A 35 -6.23 9.33 -2.29
CA GLY A 35 -5.08 8.52 -1.92
C GLY A 35 -5.32 7.04 -2.11
N HIS A 36 -4.45 6.25 -1.50
CA HIS A 36 -4.57 4.81 -1.41
C HIS A 36 -4.11 4.36 -0.03
N ILE A 37 -4.75 3.32 0.50
CA ILE A 37 -4.32 2.67 1.72
C ILE A 37 -4.03 1.21 1.41
N SER A 38 -3.02 0.67 2.08
CA SER A 38 -2.66 -0.74 2.02
C SER A 38 -2.05 -1.17 3.36
N PHE A 39 -1.89 -2.47 3.55
CA PHE A 39 -1.24 -3.04 4.73
C PHE A 39 0.19 -3.39 4.41
N VAL A 40 1.12 -3.00 5.27
CA VAL A 40 2.53 -3.43 5.18
C VAL A 40 2.58 -4.94 5.36
N TYR A 41 3.14 -5.65 4.38
CA TYR A 41 3.31 -7.11 4.43
C TYR A 41 4.78 -7.51 4.57
N GLY A 42 5.69 -6.69 4.04
CA GLY A 42 7.12 -6.96 4.12
C GLY A 42 7.94 -5.93 3.35
N LEU A 43 9.18 -6.29 3.08
CA LEU A 43 10.06 -5.57 2.17
C LEU A 43 10.19 -6.36 0.87
N THR A 44 10.39 -5.65 -0.23
CA THR A 44 10.80 -6.27 -1.50
C THR A 44 12.31 -6.44 -1.54
N THR A 45 12.80 -7.24 -2.49
CA THR A 45 14.24 -7.39 -2.75
C THR A 45 14.92 -6.08 -3.17
N SER A 46 14.15 -5.11 -3.69
CA SER A 46 14.57 -3.74 -4.01
C SER A 46 14.59 -2.80 -2.79
N GLY A 47 14.18 -3.27 -1.60
CA GLY A 47 14.13 -2.48 -0.37
C GLY A 47 12.92 -1.56 -0.25
N ASN A 48 11.92 -1.70 -1.12
CA ASN A 48 10.66 -0.98 -1.04
C ASN A 48 9.64 -1.75 -0.18
N ILE A 49 8.51 -1.13 0.13
CA ILE A 49 7.45 -1.79 0.90
C ILE A 49 6.69 -2.73 -0.03
N ALA A 50 6.63 -4.01 0.34
CA ALA A 50 5.62 -4.92 -0.16
C ALA A 50 4.33 -4.68 0.63
N ALA A 51 3.29 -4.19 -0.03
CA ALA A 51 2.03 -3.86 0.62
C ALA A 51 0.87 -4.65 0.03
N LEU A 52 0.07 -5.26 0.90
CA LEU A 52 -1.19 -5.91 0.56
C LEU A 52 -2.29 -4.85 0.45
N GLY A 53 -2.83 -4.67 -0.74
CA GLY A 53 -3.85 -3.67 -1.01
C GLY A 53 -4.32 -3.78 -2.45
N GLY A 54 -4.95 -2.72 -2.97
CA GLY A 54 -5.48 -2.69 -4.34
C GLY A 54 -6.93 -2.22 -4.38
N ASN A 55 -7.53 -2.26 -5.57
CA ASN A 55 -8.91 -1.82 -5.74
C ASN A 55 -9.86 -2.88 -5.19
N GLN A 56 -10.80 -2.46 -4.33
CA GLN A 56 -11.74 -3.37 -3.65
C GLN A 56 -13.02 -3.61 -4.45
N GLY A 57 -13.23 -2.88 -5.54
CA GLY A 57 -14.40 -3.05 -6.38
C GLY A 57 -14.22 -4.32 -7.19
N GLY A 58 -14.91 -5.41 -6.85
CA GLY A 58 -14.82 -6.74 -7.48
C GLY A 58 -15.05 -6.74 -9.01
N ILE A 59 -15.43 -7.88 -9.59
CA ILE A 59 -15.57 -8.01 -11.06
C ILE A 59 -16.45 -6.89 -11.67
N ASP A 60 -17.48 -6.47 -10.92
CA ASP A 60 -18.44 -5.44 -11.34
C ASP A 60 -17.94 -3.98 -11.23
N PHE A 61 -16.79 -3.75 -10.59
CA PHE A 61 -16.28 -2.40 -10.28
C PHE A 61 -14.80 -2.24 -10.68
N GLY A 62 -14.43 -2.84 -11.83
CA GLY A 62 -13.09 -2.73 -12.42
C GLY A 62 -12.15 -3.87 -12.06
N ASN A 63 -12.69 -5.07 -11.80
CA ASN A 63 -11.96 -6.30 -11.48
C ASN A 63 -11.00 -6.13 -10.29
N GLY A 64 -11.55 -6.03 -9.08
CA GLY A 64 -10.81 -5.80 -7.84
C GLY A 64 -9.50 -6.56 -7.75
N THR A 65 -8.44 -5.84 -7.38
CA THR A 65 -7.05 -6.27 -7.51
C THR A 65 -6.36 -6.34 -6.14
N ILE A 66 -7.03 -6.90 -5.12
CA ILE A 66 -6.36 -7.11 -3.83
C ILE A 66 -5.20 -8.08 -4.07
N LYS A 67 -3.97 -7.58 -3.99
CA LYS A 67 -2.73 -8.32 -4.14
C LYS A 67 -1.61 -7.61 -3.39
N ILE A 68 -0.45 -8.24 -3.31
CA ILE A 68 0.77 -7.55 -2.89
C ILE A 68 1.34 -6.78 -4.08
N SER A 69 1.66 -5.51 -3.84
CA SER A 69 2.33 -4.63 -4.79
C SER A 69 3.48 -3.89 -4.11
N GLU A 70 4.43 -3.41 -4.92
CA GLU A 70 5.59 -2.68 -4.46
C GLU A 70 5.33 -1.17 -4.38
N TYR A 71 5.69 -0.54 -3.26
CA TYR A 71 5.56 0.89 -3.05
C TYR A 71 6.82 1.51 -2.45
N PRO A 72 7.43 2.51 -3.11
CA PRO A 72 8.53 3.27 -2.52
C PRO A 72 8.03 4.28 -1.49
N THR A 73 8.82 4.49 -0.42
CA THR A 73 8.56 5.49 0.63
C THR A 73 9.31 6.81 0.40
N THR A 74 10.41 6.78 -0.36
CA THR A 74 11.31 7.93 -0.56
C THR A 74 11.06 8.70 -1.86
N ASN A 75 10.38 8.09 -2.83
CA ASN A 75 10.17 8.62 -4.17
C ASN A 75 8.69 8.72 -4.55
N LYS A 76 8.39 9.46 -5.62
CA LYS A 76 7.07 9.43 -6.25
C LYS A 76 6.79 8.01 -6.74
N SER A 77 5.74 7.38 -6.24
CA SER A 77 5.23 6.12 -6.78
C SER A 77 4.33 6.38 -8.00
N ALA A 78 3.94 5.29 -8.68
CA ALA A 78 3.28 5.22 -9.99
C ALA A 78 2.60 6.50 -10.51
N LYS A 79 2.95 6.87 -11.75
CA LYS A 79 2.29 7.96 -12.50
C LYS A 79 1.07 7.39 -13.23
N PHE A 80 -0.08 8.02 -13.06
CA PHE A 80 -1.33 7.67 -13.76
C PHE A 80 -2.20 8.92 -13.85
N ASP A 81 -2.99 9.11 -14.91
CA ASP A 81 -3.98 10.18 -15.05
C ASP A 81 -3.53 11.59 -14.63
N ASN A 82 -2.34 12.04 -15.08
CA ASN A 82 -1.73 13.33 -14.69
C ASN A 82 -1.52 13.51 -13.17
N LYS A 83 -1.42 12.39 -12.45
CA LYS A 83 -1.21 12.30 -11.00
C LYS A 83 0.01 11.43 -10.70
N TYR A 84 0.48 11.51 -9.46
CA TYR A 84 1.44 10.57 -8.91
C TYR A 84 1.12 10.32 -7.43
N LYS A 85 1.53 9.17 -6.90
CA LYS A 85 1.35 8.81 -5.49
C LYS A 85 2.63 9.13 -4.69
N LYS A 86 2.49 9.48 -3.42
CA LYS A 86 3.59 9.63 -2.45
C LYS A 86 3.20 8.99 -1.14
N PHE A 87 4.17 8.35 -0.50
CA PHE A 87 4.05 7.95 0.89
C PHE A 87 3.71 9.15 1.78
N TYR A 88 2.87 8.90 2.77
CA TYR A 88 2.46 9.90 3.74
C TYR A 88 2.83 9.47 5.16
N HIS A 89 2.17 8.45 5.70
CA HIS A 89 2.44 7.93 7.06
C HIS A 89 2.09 6.45 7.17
N PHE A 90 2.61 5.83 8.21
CA PHE A 90 2.17 4.53 8.70
C PHE A 90 1.33 4.69 9.97
N TYR A 91 0.33 3.83 10.15
CA TYR A 91 -0.51 3.81 11.35
C TYR A 91 -0.66 2.40 11.88
N LEU A 92 -0.71 2.27 13.20
CA LEU A 92 -1.03 1.02 13.89
C LEU A 92 -2.19 1.23 14.85
N PRO A 93 -3.05 0.21 15.06
CA PRO A 93 -4.05 0.25 16.10
C PRO A 93 -3.39 0.16 17.48
N GLU A 94 -4.02 0.78 18.47
CA GLU A 94 -3.66 0.58 19.87
C GLU A 94 -3.81 -0.90 20.25
N GLY A 95 -2.84 -1.42 21.01
CA GLY A 95 -2.84 -2.82 21.46
C GLY A 95 -2.31 -3.83 20.43
N TYR A 96 -1.76 -3.40 19.29
CA TYR A 96 -1.06 -4.30 18.37
C TYR A 96 0.19 -4.88 19.08
N ALA A 97 0.13 -6.17 19.42
CA ALA A 97 1.00 -6.82 20.39
C ALA A 97 2.45 -6.99 19.90
N ASP A 98 2.64 -7.04 18.59
CA ASP A 98 3.92 -7.38 17.97
C ASP A 98 4.42 -6.21 17.13
N LYS A 99 5.11 -5.27 17.79
CA LYS A 99 5.92 -4.24 17.10
C LYS A 99 7.19 -4.85 16.50
N VAL A 100 7.06 -5.97 15.78
CA VAL A 100 8.18 -6.61 15.11
C VAL A 100 8.49 -5.76 13.89
N ALA A 101 9.47 -4.86 14.07
CA ALA A 101 9.97 -4.00 13.00
C ALA A 101 10.73 -4.80 11.91
N ASP A 102 11.11 -6.05 12.22
CA ASP A 102 11.80 -6.92 11.28
C ASP A 102 10.83 -7.43 10.21
N LEU A 103 10.71 -6.65 9.14
CA LEU A 103 9.98 -7.04 7.96
C LEU A 103 10.77 -8.06 7.14
N ASN A 104 10.13 -9.19 6.83
CA ASN A 104 10.69 -10.18 5.92
C ASN A 104 10.86 -9.59 4.51
N VAL A 105 11.99 -9.88 3.88
CA VAL A 105 12.21 -9.61 2.46
C VAL A 105 11.57 -10.72 1.64
N ILE A 106 10.68 -10.35 0.71
CA ILE A 106 9.89 -11.30 -0.09
C ILE A 106 10.03 -11.07 -1.60
N ASN A 107 9.68 -12.10 -2.38
CA ASN A 107 9.37 -11.98 -3.80
C ASN A 107 7.86 -11.85 -3.98
N ILE A 108 7.39 -10.69 -4.43
CA ILE A 108 5.95 -10.39 -4.54
C ILE A 108 5.22 -11.36 -5.47
N ASP A 109 5.82 -11.72 -6.62
CA ASP A 109 5.15 -12.58 -7.58
C ASP A 109 4.99 -14.00 -7.03
N ASP A 110 5.99 -14.49 -6.29
CA ASP A 110 5.91 -15.78 -5.59
C ASP A 110 4.83 -15.76 -4.51
N GLU A 111 4.76 -14.69 -3.70
CA GLU A 111 3.77 -14.55 -2.64
C GLU A 111 2.35 -14.47 -3.20
N ASN A 112 2.13 -13.61 -4.21
CA ASN A 112 0.84 -13.49 -4.88
C ASN A 112 0.38 -14.85 -5.44
N ALA A 113 1.26 -15.58 -6.13
CA ALA A 113 0.91 -16.87 -6.72
C ALA A 113 0.71 -17.99 -5.70
N LYS A 114 1.61 -18.13 -4.72
CA LYS A 114 1.70 -19.30 -3.84
C LYS A 114 0.91 -19.14 -2.55
N VAL A 115 0.89 -17.94 -1.97
CA VAL A 115 0.24 -17.68 -0.67
C VAL A 115 -1.19 -17.21 -0.88
N PHE A 116 -1.40 -16.29 -1.82
CA PHE A 116 -2.72 -15.71 -2.06
C PHE A 116 -3.49 -16.38 -3.20
N GLY A 117 -2.85 -17.25 -3.99
CA GLY A 117 -3.48 -17.89 -5.15
C GLY A 117 -3.89 -16.91 -6.25
N ILE A 118 -3.26 -15.73 -6.27
CA ILE A 118 -3.51 -14.66 -7.24
C ILE A 118 -2.56 -14.88 -8.42
N GLY A 119 -3.12 -15.27 -9.57
CA GLY A 119 -2.36 -15.44 -10.82
C GLY A 119 -1.92 -14.12 -11.49
N LEU A 120 -2.10 -12.97 -10.82
CA LEU A 120 -1.70 -11.65 -11.33
C LEU A 120 -0.28 -11.32 -10.89
N LYS A 121 0.53 -10.83 -11.83
CA LYS A 121 1.87 -10.35 -11.53
C LYS A 121 1.82 -9.00 -10.81
N SER A 122 2.84 -8.73 -10.00
CA SER A 122 3.01 -7.46 -9.27
C SER A 122 2.97 -6.22 -10.16
N GLY A 123 3.43 -6.28 -11.41
CA GLY A 123 3.44 -5.13 -12.33
C GLY A 123 2.13 -4.86 -13.10
N GLU A 124 1.12 -5.73 -12.98
CA GLU A 124 -0.09 -5.68 -13.81
C GLU A 124 -1.31 -5.14 -13.03
N ASN A 125 -2.18 -4.33 -13.66
CA ASN A 125 -3.47 -3.88 -13.11
C ASN A 125 -3.39 -3.08 -11.77
N GLU A 126 -2.40 -2.21 -11.63
CA GLU A 126 -2.22 -1.31 -10.46
C GLU A 126 -3.20 -0.12 -10.43
N GLY A 127 -3.87 0.16 -11.55
CA GLY A 127 -4.95 1.12 -11.64
C GLY A 127 -6.17 0.36 -12.15
N GLY A 128 -7.06 -0.07 -11.25
CA GLY A 128 -8.31 -0.68 -11.70
C GLY A 128 -9.03 0.26 -12.65
N GLY A 129 -9.40 -0.33 -13.78
CA GLY A 129 -9.95 0.34 -14.96
C GLY A 129 -9.55 -0.49 -16.18
N LEU A 130 -10.54 -1.19 -16.75
CA LEU A 130 -10.47 -1.70 -18.12
C LEU A 130 -10.23 -0.53 -19.09
#